data_AF-A0A4E0RYB3-F1
#
_entry.id   AF-A0A4E0RYB3-F1
#
_cell.length_a   1.000
_cell.length_b   1.000
_cell.length_c   1.000
_cell.angle_alpha   90.00
_cell.angle_beta   90.00
_cell.angle_gamma   90.00
#
_symmetry.space_group_name_H-M   'P 1'
#
loop_
_entity.id
_entity.type
_entity.pdbx_description
1 polymer ?
#
loop_
_entity_poly.entity_id
_entity_poly.type
_entity_poly.pdbx_seq_one_letter_code
_entity_poly.pdbx_strand_id
1 'polypeptide(L)'
;MHRKALLRKVKLAEKTKRYEDMIHYLRELKLLDTDYRQEEQNLSAVAYKSLIDPLRSSLKVIQKELSKAEEENSPFLEYDELFASQVKTELQCLIQQAIDELNKNINTWDSDVEADVLCFKLKADYYRYLAELHEGNEKEYLAEYSLIAYKQAQSLAFSSLPPNNSVRLAVALNYATFHYTITKKLDLACQIAQKAYRDAASETEDIHEEQKTDSNLLLQMLKNNAATWTKELQRNPPTQ
;
A
#
# COMPACT_ATOMS: atom_id res chain seq x y z
N MET A 1 30.12 -15.26 -9.05
CA MET A 1 30.12 -14.06 -9.95
C MET A 1 28.73 -13.71 -10.48
N HIS A 2 27.86 -14.68 -10.74
CA HIS A 2 26.53 -14.44 -11.33
C HIS A 2 25.58 -13.58 -10.45
N ARG A 3 25.46 -13.86 -9.14
CA ARG A 3 24.66 -13.02 -8.19
C ARG A 3 25.07 -11.54 -8.20
N LYS A 4 26.37 -11.25 -8.06
CA LYS A 4 26.88 -9.85 -8.06
C LYS A 4 26.55 -9.12 -9.36
N ALA A 5 26.57 -9.82 -10.49
CA ALA A 5 26.20 -9.24 -11.79
C ALA A 5 24.70 -8.91 -11.84
N LEU A 6 23.83 -9.81 -11.34
CA LEU A 6 22.39 -9.57 -11.27
C LEU A 6 22.03 -8.43 -10.31
N LEU A 7 22.63 -8.38 -9.12
CA LEU A 7 22.44 -7.25 -8.19
C LEU A 7 22.88 -5.92 -8.81
N ARG A 8 23.98 -5.92 -9.56
CA ARG A 8 24.39 -4.73 -10.32
C ARG A 8 23.34 -4.34 -11.37
N LYS A 9 22.73 -5.31 -12.07
CA LYS A 9 21.63 -5.04 -13.00
C LYS A 9 20.38 -4.50 -12.30
N VAL A 10 20.00 -5.06 -11.15
CA VAL A 10 18.88 -4.55 -10.31
C VAL A 10 19.10 -3.08 -9.95
N LYS A 11 20.27 -2.73 -9.41
CA LYS A 11 20.58 -1.34 -9.05
C LYS A 11 20.66 -0.40 -10.26
N LEU A 12 21.10 -0.88 -11.42
CA LEU A 12 21.08 -0.10 -12.66
C LEU A 12 19.64 0.10 -13.17
N ALA A 13 18.80 -0.93 -13.11
CA ALA A 13 17.39 -0.87 -13.47
C ALA A 13 16.63 0.12 -12.58
N GLU A 14 16.88 0.09 -11.27
CA GLU A 14 16.36 1.07 -10.30
C GLU A 14 16.75 2.51 -10.69
N LYS A 15 18.06 2.76 -10.91
CA LYS A 15 18.58 4.09 -11.29
C LYS A 15 18.02 4.61 -12.61
N THR A 16 17.68 3.72 -13.53
CA THR A 16 17.10 4.04 -14.84
C THR A 16 15.58 3.94 -14.87
N LYS A 17 14.94 3.67 -13.72
CA LYS A 17 13.49 3.54 -13.56
C LYS A 17 12.87 2.42 -14.44
N ARG A 18 13.66 1.40 -14.78
CA ARG A 18 13.20 0.21 -15.53
C ARG A 18 12.75 -0.87 -14.56
N TYR A 19 11.62 -0.64 -13.90
CA TYR A 19 11.17 -1.49 -12.78
C TYR A 19 10.71 -2.88 -13.22
N GLU A 20 10.25 -3.07 -14.46
CA GLU A 20 9.95 -4.40 -15.03
C GLU A 20 11.23 -5.26 -15.12
N ASP A 21 12.29 -4.69 -15.69
CA ASP A 21 13.61 -5.34 -15.72
C ASP A 21 14.11 -5.62 -14.29
N MET A 22 13.88 -4.69 -13.37
CA MET A 22 14.26 -4.84 -11.96
C MET A 22 13.57 -6.06 -11.32
N ILE A 23 12.26 -6.24 -11.53
CA ILE A 23 11.51 -7.42 -11.07
C ILE A 23 12.04 -8.69 -11.74
N HIS A 24 12.31 -8.66 -13.04
CA HIS A 24 12.86 -9.79 -13.77
C HIS A 24 14.19 -10.26 -13.17
N TYR A 25 15.15 -9.35 -12.94
CA TYR A 25 16.44 -9.69 -12.33
C TYR A 25 16.32 -10.14 -10.87
N LEU A 26 15.38 -9.58 -10.10
CA LEU A 26 15.10 -10.01 -8.72
C LEU A 26 14.51 -11.43 -8.68
N ARG A 27 13.65 -11.79 -9.63
CA ARG A 27 13.14 -13.16 -9.78
C ARG A 27 14.24 -14.14 -10.16
N GLU A 28 15.14 -13.76 -11.08
CA GLU A 28 16.32 -14.58 -11.40
C GLU A 28 17.20 -14.80 -10.16
N LEU A 29 17.45 -13.74 -9.37
CA LEU A 29 18.19 -13.85 -8.12
C LEU A 29 17.55 -14.84 -7.14
N LYS A 30 16.23 -14.80 -7.00
CA LYS A 30 15.45 -15.70 -6.13
C LYS A 30 15.52 -17.16 -6.56
N LEU A 31 15.66 -17.43 -7.87
CA LEU A 31 15.79 -18.79 -8.40
C LEU A 31 17.21 -19.36 -8.23
N LEU A 32 18.23 -18.48 -8.20
CA LEU A 32 19.63 -18.88 -8.15
C LEU A 32 20.16 -19.10 -6.74
N ASP A 33 19.53 -18.49 -5.74
CA ASP A 33 20.06 -18.42 -4.38
C ASP A 33 18.99 -18.70 -3.34
N THR A 34 19.33 -19.58 -2.38
CA THR A 34 18.49 -19.88 -1.22
C THR A 34 18.48 -18.72 -0.21
N ASP A 35 19.49 -17.84 -0.23
CA ASP A 35 19.60 -16.69 0.66
C ASP A 35 19.10 -15.40 -0.02
N TYR A 36 17.80 -15.34 -0.32
CA TYR A 36 17.11 -14.09 -0.71
C TYR A 36 16.94 -13.21 0.54
N ARG A 37 17.67 -12.09 0.61
CA ARG A 37 17.86 -11.28 1.81
C ARG A 37 16.85 -10.14 1.88
N GLN A 38 16.81 -9.51 3.05
CA GLN A 38 15.97 -8.33 3.32
C GLN A 38 16.18 -7.20 2.30
N GLU A 39 17.42 -6.96 1.86
CA GLU A 39 17.69 -5.93 0.85
C GLU A 39 16.98 -6.23 -0.48
N GLU A 40 17.00 -7.48 -0.94
CA GLU A 40 16.33 -7.87 -2.18
C GLU A 40 14.80 -7.85 -2.06
N GLN A 41 14.27 -8.20 -0.88
CA GLN A 41 12.83 -8.03 -0.59
C GLN A 41 12.41 -6.57 -0.68
N ASN A 42 13.17 -5.67 -0.06
CA ASN A 42 12.92 -4.23 -0.09
C ASN A 42 12.98 -3.69 -1.52
N LEU A 43 13.98 -4.09 -2.32
CA LEU A 43 14.09 -3.72 -3.73
C LEU A 43 12.89 -4.21 -4.55
N SER A 44 12.40 -5.42 -4.29
CA SER A 44 11.19 -5.94 -4.95
C SER A 44 9.96 -5.11 -4.60
N ALA A 45 9.79 -4.73 -3.34
CA ALA A 45 8.68 -3.87 -2.91
C ALA A 45 8.74 -2.49 -3.59
N VAL A 46 9.94 -1.90 -3.70
CA VAL A 46 10.17 -0.63 -4.42
C VAL A 46 9.79 -0.75 -5.89
N ALA A 47 10.17 -1.85 -6.56
CA ALA A 47 9.90 -2.06 -7.97
C ALA A 47 8.39 -2.18 -8.24
N TYR A 48 7.67 -3.04 -7.50
CA TYR A 48 6.23 -3.19 -7.66
C TYR A 48 5.48 -1.90 -7.35
N LYS A 49 5.82 -1.22 -6.24
CA LYS A 49 5.23 0.07 -5.91
C LYS A 49 5.39 1.08 -7.06
N SER A 50 6.58 1.12 -7.65
CA SER A 50 6.92 2.07 -8.71
C SER A 50 6.23 1.76 -10.05
N LEU A 51 5.73 0.54 -10.26
CA LEU A 51 4.86 0.19 -11.40
C LEU A 51 3.37 0.42 -11.09
N ILE A 52 2.94 0.10 -9.86
CA ILE A 52 1.53 0.16 -9.45
C ILE A 52 1.05 1.61 -9.25
N ASP A 53 1.85 2.47 -8.59
CA ASP A 53 1.43 3.83 -8.23
C ASP A 53 1.08 4.71 -9.45
N PRO A 54 1.87 4.71 -10.55
CA PRO A 54 1.50 5.41 -11.78
C PRO A 54 0.19 4.88 -12.38
N LEU A 55 -0.01 3.57 -12.47
CA LEU A 55 -1.24 2.98 -13.03
C LEU A 55 -2.48 3.33 -12.20
N ARG A 56 -2.37 3.32 -10.86
CA ARG A 56 -3.45 3.79 -9.97
C ARG A 56 -3.77 5.26 -10.20
N SER A 57 -2.75 6.09 -10.43
CA SER A 57 -2.93 7.51 -10.72
C SER A 57 -3.58 7.72 -12.09
N SER A 58 -3.14 6.99 -13.11
CA SER A 58 -3.73 6.97 -14.45
C SER A 58 -5.20 6.57 -14.40
N LEU A 59 -5.55 5.52 -13.66
CA LEU A 59 -6.92 5.05 -13.58
C LEU A 59 -7.86 6.08 -12.95
N LYS A 60 -7.41 6.86 -11.96
CA LYS A 60 -8.20 7.97 -11.40
C LYS A 60 -8.47 9.07 -12.43
N VAL A 61 -7.48 9.37 -13.28
CA VAL A 61 -7.65 10.35 -14.36
C VAL A 61 -8.63 9.80 -15.39
N ILE A 62 -8.46 8.55 -15.82
CA ILE A 62 -9.34 7.88 -16.78
C ILE A 62 -10.78 7.85 -16.26
N GLN A 63 -11.00 7.49 -14.99
CA GLN A 63 -12.34 7.51 -14.37
C GLN A 63 -12.99 8.90 -14.44
N LYS A 64 -12.21 9.96 -14.20
CA LYS A 64 -12.72 11.33 -14.28
C LYS A 64 -13.10 11.72 -15.72
N GLU A 65 -12.29 11.34 -16.70
CA GLU A 65 -12.60 11.63 -18.11
C GLU A 65 -13.77 10.79 -18.61
N LEU A 66 -13.90 9.53 -18.17
CA LEU A 66 -15.05 8.68 -18.44
C LEU A 66 -16.35 9.30 -17.95
N SER A 67 -16.41 9.76 -16.69
CA SER A 67 -17.63 10.39 -16.16
C SER A 67 -18.04 11.63 -16.95
N LYS A 68 -17.09 12.42 -17.46
CA LYS A 68 -17.41 13.55 -18.35
C LYS A 68 -17.93 13.08 -19.71
N ALA A 69 -17.29 12.06 -20.29
CA ALA A 69 -17.70 11.49 -21.56
C ALA A 69 -19.12 10.91 -21.50
N GLU A 70 -19.49 10.30 -20.37
CA GLU A 70 -20.85 9.83 -20.06
C GLU A 70 -21.85 11.00 -19.98
N GLU A 71 -21.52 12.06 -19.21
CA GLU A 71 -22.36 13.27 -19.08
C GLU A 71 -22.59 13.96 -20.42
N GLU A 72 -21.57 14.01 -21.28
CA GLU A 72 -21.60 14.65 -22.60
C GLU A 72 -22.16 13.75 -23.71
N ASN A 73 -22.49 12.48 -23.42
CA ASN A 73 -22.86 11.46 -24.42
C ASN A 73 -21.85 11.38 -25.57
N SER A 74 -20.56 11.33 -25.22
CA SER A 74 -19.46 11.29 -26.18
C SER A 74 -19.58 10.08 -27.13
N PRO A 75 -19.37 10.26 -28.45
CA PRO A 75 -19.33 9.15 -29.40
C PRO A 75 -18.12 8.22 -29.19
N PHE A 76 -17.17 8.60 -28.33
CA PHE A 76 -15.96 7.84 -28.03
C PHE A 76 -16.02 7.05 -26.72
N LEU A 77 -17.17 7.07 -26.02
CA LEU A 77 -17.33 6.44 -24.70
C LEU A 77 -16.86 4.97 -24.67
N GLU A 78 -17.22 4.19 -25.69
CA GLU A 78 -16.79 2.79 -25.80
C GLU A 78 -15.26 2.63 -25.90
N TYR A 79 -14.57 3.55 -26.58
CA TYR A 79 -13.10 3.54 -26.67
C TYR A 79 -12.45 3.89 -25.33
N ASP A 80 -13.03 4.86 -24.62
CA ASP A 80 -12.56 5.26 -23.29
C ASP A 80 -12.74 4.12 -22.27
N GLU A 81 -13.86 3.39 -22.33
CA GLU A 81 -14.14 2.21 -21.51
C GLU A 81 -13.15 1.07 -21.79
N LEU A 82 -12.86 0.80 -23.06
CA LEU A 82 -11.87 -0.21 -23.46
C LEU A 82 -10.48 0.14 -22.94
N PHE A 83 -10.07 1.40 -23.06
CA PHE A 83 -8.79 1.86 -22.53
C PHE A 83 -8.73 1.75 -21.00
N ALA A 84 -9.80 2.12 -20.29
CA ALA A 84 -9.90 1.95 -18.85
C ALA A 84 -9.78 0.48 -18.43
N SER A 85 -10.44 -0.42 -19.16
CA SER A 85 -10.38 -1.86 -18.94
C SER A 85 -8.97 -2.44 -19.14
N GLN A 86 -8.24 -1.95 -20.15
CA GLN A 86 -6.85 -2.34 -20.39
C GLN A 86 -5.95 -1.95 -19.20
N VAL A 87 -6.00 -0.69 -18.77
CA VAL A 87 -5.20 -0.18 -17.65
C VAL A 87 -5.57 -0.88 -16.34
N LYS A 88 -6.86 -1.13 -16.11
CA LYS A 88 -7.36 -1.89 -14.96
C LYS A 88 -6.80 -3.32 -14.94
N THR A 89 -6.78 -4.01 -16.08
CA THR A 89 -6.26 -5.37 -16.21
C THR A 89 -4.75 -5.42 -15.95
N GLU A 90 -4.00 -4.47 -16.49
CA GLU A 90 -2.56 -4.34 -16.24
C GLU A 90 -2.27 -4.16 -14.73
N LEU A 91 -3.00 -3.25 -14.10
CA LEU A 91 -2.91 -2.99 -12.67
C LEU A 91 -3.27 -4.22 -11.82
N GLN A 92 -4.36 -4.91 -12.13
CA GLN A 92 -4.77 -6.15 -11.44
C GLN A 92 -3.67 -7.22 -11.55
N CYS A 93 -3.11 -7.42 -12.74
CA CYS A 93 -2.06 -8.40 -12.99
C CYS A 93 -0.80 -8.11 -12.16
N LEU A 94 -0.35 -6.85 -12.12
CA LEU A 94 0.81 -6.44 -11.32
C LEU A 94 0.56 -6.58 -9.81
N ILE A 95 -0.64 -6.21 -9.33
CA ILE A 95 -0.99 -6.36 -7.92
C ILE A 95 -1.01 -7.85 -7.53
N GLN A 96 -1.61 -8.72 -8.36
CA GLN A 96 -1.66 -10.15 -8.08
C GLN A 96 -0.25 -10.75 -8.03
N GLN A 97 0.63 -10.39 -8.97
CA GLN A 97 2.03 -10.80 -8.94
C GLN A 97 2.75 -10.35 -7.66
N ALA A 98 2.49 -9.12 -7.20
CA ALA A 98 3.08 -8.60 -5.97
C ALA A 98 2.58 -9.36 -4.73
N ILE A 99 1.28 -9.66 -4.64
CA ILE A 99 0.69 -10.47 -3.56
C ILE A 99 1.29 -11.88 -3.54
N ASP A 100 1.43 -12.51 -4.72
CA ASP A 100 2.00 -13.86 -4.83
C ASP A 100 3.46 -13.90 -4.39
N GLU A 101 4.25 -12.87 -4.72
CA GLU A 101 5.63 -12.75 -4.24
C GLU A 101 5.70 -12.54 -2.73
N LEU A 102 4.84 -11.69 -2.16
CA LEU A 102 4.77 -11.48 -0.71
C LEU A 102 4.40 -12.77 0.02
N ASN A 103 3.39 -13.51 -0.47
CA ASN A 103 2.96 -14.78 0.14
C ASN A 103 4.06 -15.85 0.16
N LYS A 104 4.97 -15.84 -0.83
CA LYS A 104 6.13 -16.76 -0.88
C LYS A 104 7.25 -16.36 0.09
N ASN A 105 7.28 -15.11 0.55
CA ASN A 105 8.35 -14.56 1.40
C ASN A 105 8.00 -14.57 2.89
N ILE A 106 6.71 -14.61 3.26
CA ILE A 106 6.28 -14.69 4.65
C ILE A 106 6.80 -16.01 5.25
N ASN A 107 7.58 -15.93 6.34
CA ASN A 107 8.25 -17.02 7.08
C ASN A 107 9.68 -17.42 6.65
N THR A 108 10.45 -16.55 6.00
CA THR A 108 11.92 -16.78 5.96
C THR A 108 12.51 -16.56 7.36
N TRP A 109 13.23 -17.56 7.88
CA TRP A 109 13.63 -17.77 9.30
C TRP A 109 14.45 -16.66 9.99
N ASP A 110 14.70 -15.52 9.33
CA ASP A 110 15.62 -14.46 9.76
C ASP A 110 15.08 -13.04 9.49
N SER A 111 13.74 -12.90 9.39
CA SER A 111 13.09 -11.61 9.11
C SER A 111 13.05 -10.71 10.34
N ASP A 112 13.42 -9.44 10.18
CA ASP A 112 13.23 -8.41 11.20
C ASP A 112 11.72 -8.10 11.38
N VAL A 113 11.31 -7.75 12.59
CA VAL A 113 9.88 -7.51 12.89
C VAL A 113 9.33 -6.35 12.06
N GLU A 114 10.12 -5.31 11.80
CA GLU A 114 9.71 -4.21 10.90
C GLU A 114 9.43 -4.71 9.48
N ALA A 115 10.22 -5.66 8.97
CA ALA A 115 10.05 -6.24 7.64
C ALA A 115 8.76 -7.05 7.54
N ASP A 116 8.44 -7.84 8.56
CA ASP A 116 7.20 -8.61 8.63
C ASP A 116 5.97 -7.69 8.68
N VAL A 117 6.02 -6.64 9.52
CA VAL A 117 4.96 -5.63 9.57
C VAL A 117 4.77 -4.97 8.21
N LEU A 118 5.86 -4.59 7.54
CA LEU A 118 5.82 -3.98 6.21
C LEU A 118 5.23 -4.94 5.16
N CYS A 119 5.56 -6.23 5.22
CA CYS A 119 4.99 -7.25 4.33
C CYS A 119 3.47 -7.37 4.51
N PHE A 120 2.98 -7.49 5.75
CA PHE A 120 1.54 -7.53 6.01
C PHE A 120 0.85 -6.24 5.59
N LYS A 121 1.48 -5.09 5.83
CA LYS A 121 0.98 -3.79 5.39
C LYS A 121 0.85 -3.70 3.86
N LEU A 122 1.88 -4.10 3.12
CA LEU A 122 1.88 -4.08 1.66
C LEU A 122 0.82 -5.03 1.10
N LYS A 123 0.70 -6.24 1.66
CA LYS A 123 -0.36 -7.20 1.31
C LYS A 123 -1.75 -6.59 1.52
N ALA A 124 -1.96 -5.91 2.65
CA ALA A 124 -3.21 -5.22 2.93
C ALA A 124 -3.49 -4.08 1.93
N ASP A 125 -2.48 -3.24 1.64
CA ASP A 125 -2.59 -2.17 0.64
C ASP A 125 -2.96 -2.71 -0.75
N TYR A 126 -2.37 -3.83 -1.16
CA TYR A 126 -2.65 -4.47 -2.44
C TYR A 126 -4.06 -5.06 -2.53
N TYR A 127 -4.53 -5.75 -1.49
CA TYR A 127 -5.93 -6.19 -1.45
C TYR A 127 -6.91 -5.01 -1.43
N ARG A 128 -6.57 -3.94 -0.71
CA ARG A 128 -7.34 -2.70 -0.75
C ARG A 128 -7.41 -2.13 -2.16
N TYR A 129 -6.30 -2.08 -2.89
CA TYR A 129 -6.29 -1.62 -4.28
C TYR A 129 -7.15 -2.51 -5.17
N LEU A 130 -7.10 -3.83 -5.02
CA LEU A 130 -8.01 -4.73 -5.74
C LEU A 130 -9.48 -4.45 -5.37
N ALA A 131 -9.80 -4.22 -4.09
CA ALA A 131 -11.16 -3.87 -3.67
C ALA A 131 -11.63 -2.51 -4.22
N GLU A 132 -10.72 -1.56 -4.49
CA GLU A 132 -11.03 -0.30 -5.19
C GLU A 132 -11.45 -0.55 -6.66
N LEU A 133 -11.03 -1.66 -7.27
CA LEU A 133 -11.26 -1.98 -8.69
C LEU A 133 -12.50 -2.85 -8.94
N HIS A 134 -13.05 -3.50 -7.92
CA HIS A 134 -14.16 -4.45 -8.05
C HIS A 134 -15.42 -3.94 -7.37
N GLU A 135 -16.55 -4.59 -7.67
CA GLU A 135 -17.86 -4.30 -7.12
C GLU A 135 -18.54 -5.60 -6.63
N GLY A 136 -19.67 -5.45 -5.94
CA GLY A 136 -20.45 -6.59 -5.41
C GLY A 136 -19.63 -7.52 -4.51
N ASN A 137 -19.90 -8.82 -4.60
CA ASN A 137 -19.31 -9.84 -3.73
C ASN A 137 -17.79 -9.90 -3.81
N GLU A 138 -17.21 -9.68 -5.00
CA GLU A 138 -15.74 -9.74 -5.17
C GLU A 138 -15.04 -8.63 -4.37
N LYS A 139 -15.62 -7.42 -4.37
CA LYS A 139 -15.14 -6.32 -3.52
C LYS A 139 -15.18 -6.69 -2.04
N GLU A 140 -16.25 -7.33 -1.59
CA GLU A 140 -16.41 -7.73 -0.19
C GLU A 140 -15.34 -8.75 0.24
N TYR A 141 -15.08 -9.77 -0.59
CA TYR A 141 -14.01 -10.74 -0.33
C TYR A 141 -12.63 -10.09 -0.28
N LEU A 142 -12.31 -9.22 -1.24
CA LEU A 142 -11.04 -8.49 -1.28
C LEU A 142 -10.88 -7.54 -0.09
N ALA A 143 -11.95 -6.88 0.33
CA ALA A 143 -11.96 -6.03 1.51
C ALA A 143 -11.72 -6.85 2.79
N GLU A 144 -12.28 -8.05 2.90
CA GLU A 144 -12.03 -8.97 4.03
C GLU A 144 -10.56 -9.39 4.08
N TYR A 145 -9.96 -9.78 2.93
CA TYR A 145 -8.52 -10.10 2.87
C TYR A 145 -7.63 -8.91 3.27
N SER A 146 -7.97 -7.70 2.81
CA SER A 146 -7.30 -6.46 3.22
C SER A 146 -7.42 -6.24 4.73
N LEU A 147 -8.61 -6.43 5.30
CA LEU A 147 -8.87 -6.24 6.73
C LEU A 147 -8.05 -7.22 7.59
N ILE A 148 -8.01 -8.50 7.20
CA ILE A 148 -7.24 -9.53 7.89
C ILE A 148 -5.75 -9.15 7.91
N ALA A 149 -5.20 -8.74 6.75
CA ALA A 149 -3.80 -8.36 6.64
C ALA A 149 -3.47 -7.09 7.45
N TYR A 150 -4.34 -6.06 7.46
CA TYR A 150 -4.14 -4.89 8.33
C TYR A 150 -4.19 -5.23 9.81
N LYS A 151 -5.09 -6.12 10.23
CA LYS A 151 -5.16 -6.58 11.64
C LYS A 151 -3.88 -7.31 12.04
N GLN A 152 -3.34 -8.15 11.16
CA GLN A 152 -2.05 -8.83 11.39
C GLN A 152 -0.91 -7.81 11.50
N ALA A 153 -0.79 -6.88 10.55
CA ALA A 153 0.21 -5.81 10.58
C ALA A 153 0.12 -4.96 11.86
N GLN A 154 -1.10 -4.55 12.23
CA GLN A 154 -1.35 -3.73 13.42
C GLN A 154 -1.01 -4.46 14.71
N SER A 155 -1.43 -5.72 14.85
CA SER A 155 -1.14 -6.53 16.03
C SER A 155 0.37 -6.70 16.23
N LEU A 156 1.09 -7.06 15.16
CA LEU A 156 2.53 -7.24 15.21
C LEU A 156 3.23 -5.91 15.53
N ALA A 157 2.88 -4.83 14.83
CA ALA A 157 3.45 -3.50 15.07
C ALA A 157 3.21 -3.01 16.50
N PHE A 158 2.02 -3.23 17.06
CA PHE A 158 1.68 -2.75 18.40
C PHE A 158 2.41 -3.52 19.50
N SER A 159 2.70 -4.80 19.26
CA SER A 159 3.42 -5.65 20.21
C SER A 159 4.93 -5.41 20.23
N SER A 160 5.49 -4.91 19.12
CA SER A 160 6.95 -4.96 18.88
C SER A 160 7.60 -3.63 18.51
N LEU A 161 6.84 -2.61 18.08
CA LEU A 161 7.38 -1.33 17.62
C LEU A 161 6.85 -0.17 18.48
N PRO A 162 7.68 0.85 18.80
CA PRO A 162 7.23 1.99 19.58
C PRO A 162 6.20 2.83 18.81
N PRO A 163 5.29 3.56 19.49
CA PRO A 163 4.26 4.40 18.88
C PRO A 163 4.75 5.42 17.84
N ASN A 164 5.96 5.97 18.01
CA ASN A 164 6.57 6.95 17.10
C ASN A 164 7.35 6.31 15.92
N ASN A 165 7.38 4.98 15.82
CA ASN A 165 8.01 4.26 14.72
C ASN A 165 7.28 4.50 13.39
N SER A 166 8.02 4.78 12.33
CA SER A 166 7.47 5.13 11.02
C SER A 166 6.65 4.00 10.39
N VAL A 167 7.07 2.74 10.56
CA VAL A 167 6.34 1.57 10.05
C VAL A 167 5.00 1.42 10.77
N ARG A 168 4.98 1.51 12.10
CA ARG A 168 3.74 1.46 12.90
C ARG A 168 2.78 2.59 12.53
N LEU A 169 3.29 3.81 12.36
CA LEU A 169 2.50 4.96 11.91
C LEU A 169 1.92 4.75 10.50
N ALA A 170 2.72 4.20 9.58
CA ALA A 170 2.29 3.92 8.22
C ALA A 170 1.20 2.84 8.16
N VAL A 171 1.25 1.83 9.03
CA VAL A 171 0.16 0.85 9.19
C VAL A 171 -1.11 1.54 9.67
N ALA A 172 -1.03 2.37 10.71
CA ALA A 172 -2.20 3.06 11.25
C ALA A 172 -2.84 4.01 10.24
N LEU A 173 -2.03 4.76 9.50
CA LEU A 173 -2.48 5.68 8.45
C LEU A 173 -3.25 4.92 7.36
N ASN A 174 -2.66 3.87 6.80
CA ASN A 174 -3.28 3.13 5.71
C ASN A 174 -4.51 2.33 6.17
N TYR A 175 -4.50 1.81 7.40
CA TYR A 175 -5.65 1.12 7.98
C TYR A 175 -6.82 2.08 8.24
N ALA A 176 -6.54 3.31 8.71
CA ALA A 176 -7.56 4.34 8.81
C ALA A 176 -8.13 4.72 7.42
N THR A 177 -7.26 4.88 6.42
CA THR A 177 -7.68 5.11 5.03
C THR A 177 -8.53 3.96 4.48
N PHE A 178 -8.22 2.70 4.80
CA PHE A 178 -9.04 1.55 4.43
C PHE A 178 -10.46 1.67 4.99
N HIS A 179 -10.62 2.00 6.27
CA HIS A 179 -11.95 2.16 6.86
C HIS A 179 -12.72 3.34 6.28
N TYR A 180 -12.03 4.44 5.97
CA TYR A 180 -12.63 5.60 5.30
C TYR A 180 -13.09 5.28 3.88
N THR A 181 -12.23 4.66 3.07
CA THR A 181 -12.44 4.50 1.63
C THR A 181 -13.22 3.25 1.26
N ILE A 182 -12.95 2.11 1.90
CA ILE A 182 -13.50 0.80 1.54
C ILE A 182 -14.72 0.46 2.39
N THR A 183 -14.58 0.43 3.72
CA THR A 183 -15.69 -0.01 4.59
C THR A 183 -16.68 1.11 4.91
N LYS A 184 -16.40 2.35 4.50
CA LYS A 184 -17.20 3.56 4.78
C LYS A 184 -17.51 3.77 6.27
N LYS A 185 -16.59 3.36 7.15
CA LYS A 185 -16.68 3.52 8.61
C LYS A 185 -15.87 4.73 9.04
N LEU A 186 -16.45 5.92 8.85
CA LEU A 186 -15.80 7.21 9.09
C LEU A 186 -15.41 7.40 10.56
N ASP A 187 -16.28 6.97 11.47
CA ASP A 187 -16.06 6.97 12.92
C ASP A 187 -14.81 6.18 13.30
N LEU A 188 -14.68 4.96 12.78
CA LEU A 188 -13.55 4.09 13.05
C LEU A 188 -12.26 4.63 12.43
N ALA A 189 -12.32 5.15 11.20
CA ALA A 189 -11.18 5.79 10.55
C ALA A 189 -10.64 6.97 11.38
N CYS A 190 -11.53 7.84 11.87
CA CYS A 190 -11.18 8.94 12.77
C CYS A 190 -10.52 8.44 14.06
N GLN A 191 -11.11 7.45 14.71
CA GLN A 191 -10.60 6.90 15.97
C GLN A 191 -9.19 6.33 15.82
N ILE A 192 -8.94 5.55 14.75
CA ILE A 192 -7.62 4.98 14.48
C ILE A 192 -6.60 6.09 14.25
N ALA A 193 -6.91 7.08 13.39
CA ALA A 193 -6.00 8.16 13.06
C ALA A 193 -5.66 9.04 14.28
N GLN A 194 -6.67 9.41 15.09
CA GLN A 194 -6.48 10.19 16.31
C GLN A 194 -5.71 9.43 17.37
N LYS A 195 -6.00 8.14 17.57
CA LYS A 195 -5.28 7.29 18.53
C LYS A 195 -3.81 7.19 18.15
N ALA A 196 -3.49 6.88 16.90
CA ALA A 196 -2.11 6.79 16.43
C ALA A 196 -1.34 8.10 16.61
N TYR A 197 -1.97 9.24 16.29
CA TYR A 197 -1.36 10.56 16.50
C TYR A 197 -1.08 10.84 17.99
N ARG A 198 -2.05 10.55 18.88
CA ARG A 198 -1.88 10.78 20.33
C ARG A 198 -0.80 9.89 20.92
N ASP A 199 -0.85 8.59 20.63
CA ASP A 199 0.10 7.60 21.15
C ASP A 199 1.54 7.98 20.76
N ALA A 200 1.75 8.41 19.52
CA ALA A 200 3.06 8.84 19.03
C ALA A 200 3.51 10.20 19.57
N ALA A 201 2.59 11.15 19.76
CA ALA A 201 2.90 12.47 20.34
C ALA A 201 3.24 12.39 21.83
N SER A 202 2.77 11.35 22.54
CA SER A 202 3.13 11.09 23.93
C SER A 202 4.45 10.33 24.09
N GLU A 203 5.04 9.84 23.01
CA GLU A 203 6.26 9.05 23.06
C GLU A 203 7.49 9.93 23.32
N THR A 204 8.31 9.51 24.27
CA THR A 204 9.48 10.28 24.75
C THR A 204 10.81 9.69 24.30
N GLU A 205 10.80 8.48 23.75
CA GLU A 205 12.00 7.84 23.22
C GLU A 205 12.50 8.53 21.94
N ASP A 206 13.79 8.87 21.93
CA ASP A 206 14.46 9.44 20.76
C ASP A 206 14.63 8.35 19.69
N ILE A 207 14.14 8.66 18.48
CA ILE A 207 14.32 7.84 17.28
C ILE A 207 15.43 8.41 16.39
N HIS A 208 16.04 7.56 15.56
CA HIS A 208 17.05 7.98 14.60
C HIS A 208 16.52 9.07 13.64
N GLU A 209 17.38 10.02 13.23
CA GLU A 209 16.98 11.20 12.44
C GLU A 209 16.29 10.87 11.09
N GLU A 210 16.68 9.78 10.42
CA GLU A 210 16.00 9.31 9.20
C GLU A 210 14.55 8.86 9.52
N GLN A 211 14.37 7.99 10.52
CA GLN A 211 13.04 7.57 10.97
C GLN A 211 12.22 8.76 11.48
N LYS A 212 12.85 9.74 12.13
CA LYS A 212 12.20 10.94 12.63
C LYS A 212 11.58 11.77 11.51
N THR A 213 12.28 11.91 10.39
CA THR A 213 11.78 12.65 9.22
C THR A 213 10.53 11.96 8.66
N ASP A 214 10.60 10.64 8.46
CA ASP A 214 9.47 9.85 7.93
C ASP A 214 8.28 9.82 8.91
N SER A 215 8.54 9.60 10.20
CA SER A 215 7.52 9.63 11.25
C SER A 215 6.83 10.99 11.33
N ASN A 216 7.57 12.09 11.23
CA ASN A 216 6.99 13.44 11.23
C ASN A 216 6.04 13.66 10.05
N LEU A 217 6.42 13.21 8.84
CA LEU A 217 5.56 13.30 7.67
C LEU A 217 4.27 12.49 7.88
N LEU A 218 4.37 11.25 8.36
CA LEU A 218 3.23 10.38 8.63
C LEU A 218 2.31 10.95 9.71
N LEU A 219 2.86 11.57 10.76
CA LEU A 219 2.08 12.24 11.81
C LEU A 219 1.30 13.43 11.27
N GLN A 220 1.90 14.24 10.38
CA GLN A 220 1.16 15.33 9.72
C GLN A 220 0.02 14.78 8.85
N MET A 221 0.24 13.70 8.11
CA MET A 221 -0.81 13.05 7.32
C MET A 221 -1.95 12.53 8.21
N LEU A 222 -1.64 11.85 9.31
CA LEU A 222 -2.63 11.37 10.28
C LEU A 222 -3.43 12.53 10.89
N LYS A 223 -2.76 13.61 11.28
CA LYS A 223 -3.38 14.82 11.83
C LYS A 223 -4.33 15.48 10.82
N ASN A 224 -3.88 15.62 9.57
CA ASN A 224 -4.67 16.23 8.50
C ASN A 224 -5.90 15.40 8.16
N ASN A 225 -5.74 14.07 8.05
CA ASN A 225 -6.85 13.14 7.81
C ASN A 225 -7.84 13.18 8.97
N ALA A 226 -7.38 13.07 10.21
CA ALA A 226 -8.24 13.16 11.40
C ALA A 226 -9.02 14.47 11.46
N ALA A 227 -8.38 15.61 11.18
CA ALA A 227 -9.06 16.91 11.18
C ALA A 227 -10.12 17.00 10.07
N THR A 228 -9.83 16.49 8.88
CA THR A 228 -10.75 16.50 7.73
C THR A 228 -11.96 15.60 8.01
N TRP A 229 -11.71 14.35 8.41
CA TRP A 229 -12.74 13.37 8.66
C TRP A 229 -13.59 13.68 9.89
N THR A 230 -13.03 14.32 10.92
CA THR A 230 -13.82 14.77 12.08
C THR A 230 -14.80 15.86 11.68
N LYS A 231 -14.39 16.80 10.82
CA LYS A 231 -15.31 17.83 10.27
C LYS A 231 -16.40 17.20 9.42
N GLU A 232 -16.07 16.16 8.65
CA GLU A 232 -17.05 15.42 7.85
C GLU A 232 -18.06 14.68 8.74
N LEU A 233 -17.59 14.01 9.79
CA LEU A 233 -18.43 13.30 10.76
C LEU A 233 -19.38 14.25 11.51
N GLN A 234 -18.94 15.47 11.82
CA GLN A 234 -19.78 16.50 12.44
C GLN A 234 -20.87 17.02 11.50
N ARG A 235 -20.62 17.04 10.18
CA ARG A 235 -21.61 17.44 9.18
C ARG A 235 -22.63 16.33 8.92
N ASN A 236 -22.18 15.08 8.95
CA ASN A 236 -22.98 13.90 8.66
C ASN A 236 -22.90 12.91 9.84
N PRO A 237 -23.56 13.20 10.98
CA PRO A 237 -23.54 12.28 12.12
C PRO A 237 -24.18 10.94 11.72
N PRO A 238 -23.65 9.80 12.23
CA PRO A 238 -24.27 8.51 11.97
C PRO A 238 -25.71 8.52 12.50
N THR A 239 -26.65 8.13 11.65
CA THR A 239 -28.05 7.96 12.02
C THR A 239 -28.12 6.89 13.12
N GLN A 240 -28.70 7.23 14.27
CA GLN A 240 -28.92 6.30 15.39
C GLN A 240 -29.85 5.15 15.01
#